data_AF-A0A2V8CFX3-F1
#
_entry.id   AF-A0A2V8CFX3-F1
#
_cell.length_a   1.000
_cell.length_b   1.000
_cell.length_c   1.000
_cell.angle_alpha   90.00
_cell.angle_beta   90.00
_cell.angle_gamma   90.00
#
_symmetry.space_group_name_H-M   'P 1'
#
loop_
_entity.id
_entity.type
_entity.pdbx_description
1 polymer ?
#
loop_
_entity_poly.entity_id
_entity_poly.type
_entity_poly.pdbx_seq_one_letter_code
_entity_poly.pdbx_strand_id
1 'polypeptide(L)'
;MRLHVPVLIALLATAVPLLAQQVTKQSVPGVTNFARLETTVACGGATTAAAVPEIKKMGFASIINVRQPTENGANIDGEAAAAKEAGIRFYNIPLNGQAPDPKVADTFIETITTPGNEPAYIHCAAGNRAAAMWMIKRLVVDHWETDRAFTEATALGLTSPALKQFAIDYAETHKR
;
A
#
# COMPACT_ATOMS: atom_id res chain seq x y z
N MET A 1 -22.45 51.68 -41.38
CA MET A 1 -23.00 50.34 -41.06
C MET A 1 -21.83 49.47 -40.60
N ARG A 2 -21.65 49.28 -39.28
CA ARG A 2 -20.52 48.51 -38.72
C ARG A 2 -21.01 47.10 -38.36
N LEU A 3 -20.57 46.09 -39.11
CA LEU A 3 -20.77 44.68 -38.75
C LEU A 3 -19.84 44.32 -37.58
N HIS A 4 -20.39 43.79 -36.49
CA HIS A 4 -19.63 43.13 -35.44
C HIS A 4 -19.75 41.61 -35.65
N VAL A 5 -18.63 40.91 -35.78
CA VAL A 5 -18.55 39.45 -35.79
C VAL A 5 -18.22 39.00 -34.37
N PRO A 6 -19.04 38.17 -33.70
CA PRO A 6 -18.67 37.62 -32.40
C PRO A 6 -17.70 36.45 -32.60
N VAL A 7 -16.49 36.58 -32.08
CA VAL A 7 -15.55 35.47 -31.96
C VAL A 7 -15.98 34.63 -30.77
N LEU A 8 -16.55 33.46 -31.05
CA LEU A 8 -16.90 32.47 -30.03
C LEU A 8 -15.62 31.69 -29.67
N ILE A 9 -15.02 32.01 -28.52
CA ILE A 9 -13.92 31.22 -27.96
C ILE A 9 -14.53 29.96 -27.34
N ALA A 10 -14.46 28.84 -28.05
CA ALA A 10 -14.78 27.53 -27.50
C ALA A 10 -13.63 27.08 -26.59
N LEU A 11 -13.84 27.11 -25.27
CA LEU A 11 -12.97 26.43 -24.31
C LEU A 11 -13.15 24.91 -24.51
N LEU A 12 -12.23 24.26 -25.22
CA LEU A 12 -12.11 22.80 -25.19
C LEU A 12 -11.55 22.41 -23.82
N ALA A 13 -12.40 21.90 -22.94
CA ALA A 13 -11.97 21.18 -21.75
C ALA A 13 -11.31 19.86 -22.20
N THR A 14 -9.97 19.82 -22.23
CA THR A 14 -9.25 18.57 -22.40
C THR A 14 -9.49 17.71 -21.17
N ALA A 15 -10.33 16.68 -21.30
CA ALA A 15 -10.42 15.62 -20.30
C ALA A 15 -9.05 14.96 -20.22
N VAL A 16 -8.26 15.31 -19.20
CA VAL A 16 -7.06 14.56 -18.85
C VAL A 16 -7.52 13.13 -18.54
N PRO A 17 -7.11 12.11 -19.32
CA PRO A 17 -7.43 10.75 -18.96
C PRO A 17 -6.79 10.51 -17.59
N LEU A 18 -7.61 10.10 -16.62
CA LEU A 18 -7.12 9.64 -15.32
C LEU A 18 -6.25 8.42 -15.63
N LEU A 19 -4.94 8.61 -15.79
CA LEU A 19 -4.01 7.51 -15.99
C LEU A 19 -4.23 6.57 -14.80
N ALA A 20 -4.70 5.35 -15.09
CA ALA A 20 -4.81 4.32 -14.07
C ALA A 20 -3.42 4.16 -13.46
N GLN A 21 -3.30 4.41 -12.15
CA GLN A 21 -2.02 4.33 -11.44
C GLN A 21 -1.38 2.96 -11.71
N GLN A 22 -0.14 2.97 -12.20
CA GLN A 22 0.46 1.76 -12.73
C GLN A 22 1.13 0.96 -11.62
N VAL A 23 0.59 -0.23 -11.33
CA VAL A 23 1.27 -1.24 -10.53
C VAL A 23 2.23 -2.01 -11.43
N THR A 24 3.50 -2.03 -11.06
CA THR A 24 4.53 -2.83 -11.73
C THR A 24 4.98 -3.97 -10.82
N LYS A 25 5.21 -5.14 -11.41
CA LYS A 25 5.76 -6.31 -10.70
C LYS A 25 7.18 -6.53 -11.19
N GLN A 26 8.10 -6.73 -10.25
CA GLN A 26 9.49 -7.02 -10.57
C GLN A 26 10.08 -7.98 -9.54
N SER A 27 11.12 -8.70 -9.94
CA SER A 27 11.87 -9.54 -9.02
C SER A 27 12.82 -8.68 -8.19
N VAL A 28 12.72 -8.80 -6.86
CA VAL A 28 13.68 -8.20 -5.93
C VAL A 28 14.29 -9.36 -5.13
N PRO A 29 15.62 -9.56 -5.17
CA PRO A 29 16.26 -10.64 -4.43
C PRO A 29 15.88 -10.62 -2.94
N GLY A 30 15.44 -11.77 -2.42
CA GLY A 30 15.02 -11.90 -1.02
C GLY A 30 13.61 -11.39 -0.73
N VAL A 31 12.83 -10.97 -1.75
CA VAL A 31 11.44 -10.56 -1.61
C VAL A 31 10.55 -11.40 -2.52
N THR A 32 9.50 -11.98 -1.94
CA THR A 32 8.45 -12.68 -2.71
C THR A 32 7.37 -11.70 -3.17
N ASN A 33 6.83 -11.86 -4.38
CA ASN A 33 5.66 -11.12 -4.89
C ASN A 33 5.75 -9.58 -4.77
N PHE A 34 6.93 -9.00 -5.01
CA PHE A 34 7.09 -7.55 -4.97
C PHE A 34 6.26 -6.87 -6.07
N ALA A 35 5.35 -5.98 -5.67
CA ALA A 35 4.52 -5.17 -6.55
C ALA A 35 4.55 -3.71 -6.08
N ARG A 36 4.85 -2.78 -6.98
CA ARG A 36 5.03 -1.36 -6.67
C ARG A 36 4.02 -0.51 -7.41
N LEU A 37 3.33 0.35 -6.66
CA LEU A 37 2.48 1.41 -7.18
C LEU A 37 3.32 2.68 -7.33
N GLU A 38 3.83 2.88 -8.54
CA GLU A 38 4.63 4.05 -8.92
C GLU A 38 5.65 4.45 -7.83
N THR A 39 5.63 5.70 -7.37
CA THR A 39 6.48 6.21 -6.30
C THR A 39 5.78 6.23 -4.94
N THR A 40 4.57 5.68 -4.80
CA THR A 40 3.74 5.83 -3.59
C THR A 40 3.96 4.72 -2.56
N VAL A 41 3.84 3.45 -2.98
CA VAL A 41 3.89 2.30 -2.08
C VAL A 41 4.37 1.06 -2.84
N ALA A 42 4.88 0.07 -2.12
CA ALA A 42 4.95 -1.29 -2.62
C ALA A 42 4.38 -2.30 -1.62
N CYS A 43 3.79 -3.37 -2.14
CA CYS A 43 3.37 -4.53 -1.39
C CYS A 43 4.24 -5.73 -1.72
N GLY A 44 4.52 -6.57 -0.72
CA GLY A 44 5.32 -7.78 -0.91
C GLY A 44 4.97 -8.91 0.06
N GLY A 45 5.52 -10.08 -0.23
CA GLY A 45 5.48 -11.27 0.61
C GLY A 45 6.71 -11.38 1.50
N ALA A 46 7.09 -12.63 1.78
CA ALA A 46 8.24 -12.94 2.63
C ALA A 46 9.45 -12.13 2.17
N THR A 47 10.03 -11.39 3.12
CA THR A 47 11.16 -10.49 2.94
C THR A 47 12.26 -10.94 3.88
N THR A 48 13.46 -11.16 3.36
CA THR A 48 14.62 -11.52 4.18
C THR A 48 15.30 -10.27 4.71
N ALA A 49 15.98 -10.37 5.85
CA ALA A 49 16.77 -9.26 6.40
C ALA A 49 17.81 -8.74 5.40
N ALA A 50 18.38 -9.61 4.56
CA ALA A 50 19.35 -9.26 3.52
C ALA A 50 18.75 -8.39 2.39
N ALA A 51 17.42 -8.38 2.22
CA ALA A 51 16.75 -7.54 1.22
C ALA A 51 16.55 -6.09 1.70
N VAL A 52 16.59 -5.84 3.01
CA VAL A 52 16.28 -4.52 3.60
C VAL A 52 17.16 -3.37 3.05
N PRO A 53 18.49 -3.53 2.86
CA PRO A 53 19.30 -2.50 2.24
C PRO A 53 18.87 -2.17 0.80
N GLU A 54 18.40 -3.15 0.05
CA GLU A 54 17.89 -2.93 -1.31
C GLU A 54 16.57 -2.16 -1.29
N ILE A 55 15.65 -2.53 -0.38
CA ILE A 55 14.41 -1.77 -0.16
C ILE A 55 14.71 -0.29 0.15
N LYS A 56 15.71 -0.01 0.97
CA LYS A 56 16.16 1.38 1.22
C LYS A 56 16.68 2.06 -0.04
N LYS A 57 17.54 1.40 -0.83
CA LYS A 57 18.08 1.94 -2.09
C LYS A 57 16.99 2.25 -3.12
N MET A 58 15.88 1.52 -3.11
CA MET A 58 14.72 1.76 -3.96
C MET A 58 13.91 3.02 -3.60
N GLY A 59 14.30 3.71 -2.52
CA GLY A 59 13.75 5.00 -2.10
C GLY A 59 12.66 4.91 -1.04
N PHE A 60 12.38 3.73 -0.48
CA PHE A 60 11.38 3.59 0.58
C PHE A 60 11.87 4.24 1.89
N ALA A 61 10.99 5.00 2.52
CA ALA A 61 11.24 5.67 3.79
C ALA A 61 10.95 4.77 4.99
N SER A 62 10.02 3.82 4.83
CA SER A 62 9.61 2.87 5.86
C SER A 62 9.34 1.47 5.33
N ILE A 63 9.47 0.49 6.22
CA ILE A 63 9.03 -0.90 6.07
C ILE A 63 7.95 -1.16 7.12
N ILE A 64 6.80 -1.69 6.67
CA ILE A 64 5.70 -2.12 7.54
C ILE A 64 5.50 -3.62 7.36
N ASN A 65 6.01 -4.39 8.31
CA ASN A 65 5.86 -5.84 8.37
C ASN A 65 4.58 -6.20 9.11
N VAL A 66 3.60 -6.78 8.40
CA VAL A 66 2.32 -7.19 9.01
C VAL A 66 2.25 -8.67 9.38
N ARG A 67 3.39 -9.36 9.42
CA ARG A 67 3.48 -10.75 9.88
C ARG A 67 3.41 -10.83 11.40
N GLN A 68 2.81 -11.90 11.91
CA GLN A 68 2.88 -12.26 13.32
C GLN A 68 4.24 -12.93 13.60
N PRO A 69 4.85 -12.68 14.77
CA PRO A 69 6.12 -13.33 15.16
C PRO A 69 6.07 -14.86 15.17
N THR A 70 4.87 -15.43 15.36
CA THR A 70 4.63 -16.88 15.41
C THR A 70 4.51 -17.53 14.04
N GLU A 71 4.52 -16.76 12.94
CA GLU A 71 4.46 -17.33 11.61
C GLU A 71 5.77 -18.04 11.22
N ASN A 72 5.64 -19.17 10.54
CA ASN A 72 6.80 -19.91 10.04
C ASN A 72 7.69 -19.02 9.14
N GLY A 73 8.99 -18.95 9.46
CA GLY A 73 9.95 -18.14 8.73
C GLY A 73 9.78 -16.62 8.91
N ALA A 74 9.04 -16.14 9.92
CA ALA A 74 9.06 -14.73 10.30
C ALA A 74 10.32 -14.44 11.12
N ASN A 75 11.28 -13.72 10.54
CA ASN A 75 12.47 -13.24 11.23
C ASN A 75 12.35 -11.72 11.47
N ILE A 76 11.42 -11.34 12.34
CA ILE A 76 11.10 -9.93 12.61
C ILE A 76 12.29 -9.19 13.23
N ASP A 77 12.97 -9.82 14.20
CA ASP A 77 14.12 -9.21 14.87
C ASP A 77 15.29 -8.99 13.91
N GLY A 78 15.57 -9.96 13.03
CA GLY A 78 16.61 -9.83 12.02
C GLY A 78 16.29 -8.74 10.99
N GLU A 79 15.02 -8.63 10.57
CA GLU A 79 14.58 -7.55 9.68
C GLU A 79 14.67 -6.18 10.36
N ALA A 80 14.25 -6.07 11.62
CA ALA A 80 14.34 -4.85 12.41
C ALA A 80 15.81 -4.41 12.61
N ALA A 81 16.71 -5.35 12.88
CA ALA A 81 18.13 -5.09 12.99
C ALA A 81 18.72 -4.57 11.67
N ALA A 82 18.40 -5.22 10.55
CA ALA A 82 18.84 -4.78 9.22
C ALA A 82 18.25 -3.40 8.84
N ALA A 83 17.01 -3.12 9.25
CA ALA A 83 16.39 -1.82 9.01
C ALA A 83 17.07 -0.70 9.79
N LYS A 84 17.41 -0.97 11.07
CA LYS A 84 18.19 -0.06 11.90
C LYS A 84 19.55 0.23 11.28
N GLU A 85 20.26 -0.80 10.81
CA GLU A 85 21.56 -0.64 10.16
C GLU A 85 21.47 0.14 8.84
N ALA A 86 20.45 -0.11 8.03
CA ALA A 86 20.23 0.58 6.76
C ALA A 86 19.67 2.00 6.90
N GLY A 87 19.27 2.42 8.11
CA GLY A 87 18.63 3.73 8.34
C GLY A 87 17.27 3.85 7.65
N ILE A 88 16.47 2.79 7.65
CA ILE A 88 15.07 2.78 7.21
C ILE A 88 14.16 2.55 8.42
N ARG A 89 13.03 3.26 8.49
CA ARG A 89 12.08 3.06 9.60
C ARG A 89 11.43 1.70 9.45
N PHE A 90 11.25 1.01 10.57
CA PHE A 90 10.65 -0.32 10.59
C PHE A 90 9.53 -0.38 11.62
N TYR A 91 8.40 -0.95 11.20
CA TYR A 91 7.22 -1.16 12.02
C TYR A 91 6.76 -2.60 11.86
N ASN A 92 6.65 -3.34 12.97
CA ASN A 92 5.91 -4.60 12.98
C ASN A 92 4.49 -4.36 13.49
N ILE A 93 3.49 -4.56 12.62
CA ILE A 93 2.07 -4.36 12.88
C ILE A 93 1.35 -5.70 12.63
N PRO A 94 1.43 -6.65 13.57
CA PRO A 94 1.10 -8.06 13.30
C PRO A 94 -0.39 -8.27 13.08
N LEU A 95 -0.79 -8.58 11.85
CA LEU A 95 -2.18 -8.86 11.47
C LEU A 95 -2.40 -10.36 11.30
N ASN A 96 -3.31 -10.94 12.09
CA ASN A 96 -3.80 -12.29 11.85
C ASN A 96 -4.68 -12.31 10.60
N GLY A 97 -4.26 -13.03 9.55
CA GLY A 97 -5.00 -13.08 8.29
C GLY A 97 -6.30 -13.89 8.33
N GLN A 98 -6.49 -14.73 9.35
CA GLN A 98 -7.69 -15.56 9.53
C GLN A 98 -8.74 -14.90 10.44
N ALA A 99 -8.27 -14.06 11.36
CA ALA A 99 -9.11 -13.30 12.28
C ALA A 99 -8.52 -11.90 12.45
N PRO A 100 -8.65 -11.03 11.42
CA PRO A 100 -8.07 -9.70 11.44
C PRO A 100 -8.76 -8.80 12.47
N ASP A 101 -7.96 -8.11 13.29
CA ASP A 101 -8.44 -7.20 14.32
C ASP A 101 -8.48 -5.75 13.78
N PRO A 102 -9.63 -5.06 13.79
CA PRO A 102 -9.75 -3.66 13.42
C PRO A 102 -8.72 -2.73 14.11
N LYS A 103 -8.32 -3.00 15.35
CA LYS A 103 -7.34 -2.16 16.08
C LYS A 103 -5.95 -2.19 15.44
N VAL A 104 -5.61 -3.30 14.78
CA VAL A 104 -4.37 -3.43 14.01
C VAL A 104 -4.46 -2.57 12.74
N ALA A 105 -5.65 -2.45 12.14
CA ALA A 105 -5.90 -1.52 11.04
C ALA A 105 -5.82 -0.05 11.48
N ASP A 106 -6.30 0.30 12.67
CA ASP A 106 -6.13 1.64 13.24
C ASP A 106 -4.64 2.01 13.36
N THR A 107 -3.85 1.10 13.94
CA THR A 107 -2.39 1.27 14.12
C THR A 107 -1.67 1.43 12.78
N PHE A 108 -2.09 0.65 11.78
CA PHE A 108 -1.56 0.77 10.43
C PHE A 108 -1.92 2.10 9.78
N ILE A 109 -3.17 2.57 9.89
CA ILE A 109 -3.60 3.86 9.33
C ILE A 109 -2.81 5.00 9.95
N GLU A 110 -2.64 5.01 11.27
CA GLU A 110 -1.80 5.99 11.96
C GLU A 110 -0.36 5.95 11.44
N THR A 111 0.22 4.74 11.32
CA THR A 111 1.60 4.58 10.86
C THR A 111 1.81 5.00 9.41
N ILE A 112 0.95 4.55 8.48
CA ILE A 112 1.11 4.82 7.05
C ILE A 112 0.85 6.29 6.69
N THR A 113 0.03 6.99 7.49
CA THR A 113 -0.25 8.42 7.29
C THR A 113 0.67 9.35 8.07
N THR A 114 1.55 8.82 8.92
CA THR A 114 2.54 9.61 9.64
C THR A 114 3.54 10.26 8.66
N PRO A 115 3.74 11.59 8.69
CA PRO A 115 4.64 12.28 7.79
C PRO A 115 6.05 11.69 7.77
N GLY A 116 6.56 11.48 6.55
CA GLY A 116 7.88 10.92 6.29
C GLY A 116 7.95 9.40 6.27
N ASN A 117 6.85 8.66 6.53
CA ASN A 117 6.84 7.20 6.35
C ASN A 117 6.61 6.81 4.89
N GLU A 118 6.19 7.75 4.06
CA GLU A 118 6.05 7.60 2.61
C GLU A 118 7.36 7.91 1.86
N PRO A 119 7.65 7.18 0.76
CA PRO A 119 6.93 6.00 0.31
C PRO A 119 7.21 4.78 1.19
N ALA A 120 6.19 3.96 1.41
CA ALA A 120 6.28 2.80 2.31
C ALA A 120 6.38 1.48 1.53
N TYR A 121 7.12 0.52 2.09
CA TYR A 121 7.07 -0.87 1.68
C TYR A 121 6.31 -1.69 2.73
N ILE A 122 5.18 -2.27 2.35
CA ILE A 122 4.32 -3.07 3.23
C ILE A 122 4.48 -4.54 2.84
N HIS A 123 4.68 -5.44 3.80
CA HIS A 123 4.79 -6.85 3.44
C HIS A 123 4.22 -7.80 4.49
N CYS A 124 3.87 -9.01 4.03
CA CYS A 124 3.43 -10.10 4.89
C CYS A 124 4.10 -11.42 4.44
N ALA A 125 3.49 -12.58 4.66
CA ALA A 125 4.02 -13.84 4.11
C ALA A 125 3.95 -13.91 2.56
N ALA A 126 2.86 -13.41 1.94
CA ALA A 126 2.58 -13.62 0.52
C ALA A 126 2.13 -12.36 -0.26
N GLY A 127 2.04 -11.19 0.39
CA GLY A 127 1.52 -9.93 -0.19
C GLY A 127 0.05 -9.64 0.11
N ASN A 128 -0.75 -10.66 0.42
CA ASN A 128 -2.20 -10.53 0.59
C ASN A 128 -2.61 -9.54 1.70
N ARG A 129 -2.06 -9.68 2.91
CA ARG A 129 -2.38 -8.76 4.03
C ARG A 129 -1.86 -7.36 3.77
N ALA A 130 -0.66 -7.23 3.19
CA ALA A 130 -0.10 -5.93 2.83
C ALA A 130 -1.03 -5.15 1.89
N ALA A 131 -1.51 -5.80 0.83
CA ALA A 131 -2.43 -5.20 -0.12
C ALA A 131 -3.83 -4.92 0.49
N ALA A 132 -4.31 -5.77 1.42
CA ALA A 132 -5.55 -5.50 2.15
C ALA A 132 -5.45 -4.27 3.05
N MET A 133 -4.34 -4.11 3.78
CA MET A 133 -4.11 -2.91 4.61
C MET A 133 -3.99 -1.66 3.74
N TRP A 134 -3.33 -1.75 2.58
CA TRP A 134 -3.32 -0.66 1.62
C TRP A 134 -4.73 -0.32 1.08
N MET A 135 -5.56 -1.33 0.80
CA MET A 135 -6.97 -1.12 0.43
C MET A 135 -7.71 -0.33 1.51
N ILE A 136 -7.52 -0.67 2.80
CA ILE A 136 -8.12 0.07 3.91
C ILE A 136 -7.76 1.56 3.85
N LYS A 137 -6.48 1.91 3.65
CA LYS A 137 -6.05 3.31 3.48
C LYS A 137 -6.79 3.99 2.34
N ARG A 138 -6.93 3.35 1.18
CA ARG A 138 -7.67 3.91 0.05
C ARG A 138 -9.13 4.21 0.41
N LEU A 139 -9.78 3.33 1.16
CA LEU A 139 -11.19 3.50 1.53
C LEU A 139 -11.38 4.58 2.59
N VAL A 140 -10.57 4.57 3.66
CA VAL A 140 -10.84 5.40 4.86
C VAL A 140 -10.11 6.72 4.87
N VAL A 141 -8.96 6.82 4.19
CA VAL A 141 -8.15 8.05 4.13
C VAL A 141 -8.34 8.75 2.79
N ASP A 142 -8.27 8.00 1.69
CA ASP A 142 -8.41 8.61 0.36
C ASP A 142 -9.86 8.71 -0.11
N HIS A 143 -10.80 8.12 0.63
CA HIS A 143 -12.23 8.10 0.35
C HIS A 143 -12.56 7.60 -1.06
N TRP A 144 -11.84 6.57 -1.51
CA TRP A 144 -12.11 5.93 -2.81
C TRP A 144 -13.29 4.98 -2.74
N GLU A 145 -13.96 4.84 -3.88
CA GLU A 145 -14.93 3.78 -4.11
C GLU A 145 -14.30 2.38 -3.98
N THR A 146 -15.08 1.45 -3.42
CA THR A 146 -14.64 0.08 -3.11
C THR A 146 -14.04 -0.65 -4.31
N ASP A 147 -14.70 -0.58 -5.48
CA ASP A 147 -14.24 -1.29 -6.68
C ASP A 147 -12.91 -0.75 -7.20
N ARG A 148 -12.70 0.57 -7.10
CA ARG A 148 -11.44 1.20 -7.48
C ARG A 148 -10.32 0.77 -6.54
N ALA A 149 -10.55 0.87 -5.23
CA ALA A 149 -9.58 0.48 -4.20
C ALA A 149 -9.23 -1.02 -4.31
N PHE A 150 -10.22 -1.86 -4.53
CA PHE A 150 -10.03 -3.30 -4.70
C PHE A 150 -9.23 -3.63 -5.96
N THR A 151 -9.50 -2.95 -7.08
CA THR A 151 -8.73 -3.15 -8.33
C THR A 151 -7.24 -2.90 -8.13
N GLU A 152 -6.87 -1.80 -7.46
CA GLU A 152 -5.48 -1.48 -7.14
C GLU A 152 -4.87 -2.51 -6.16
N ALA A 153 -5.62 -2.87 -5.12
CA ALA A 153 -5.17 -3.86 -4.14
C ALA A 153 -4.94 -5.25 -4.77
N THR A 154 -5.79 -5.68 -5.70
CA THR A 154 -5.60 -6.93 -6.45
C THR A 154 -4.34 -6.88 -7.31
N ALA A 155 -4.09 -5.75 -7.99
CA ALA A 155 -2.84 -5.56 -8.74
C ALA A 155 -1.60 -5.66 -7.82
N LEU A 156 -1.70 -5.15 -6.58
CA LEU A 156 -0.68 -5.24 -5.53
C LEU A 156 -0.58 -6.60 -4.83
N GLY A 157 -1.52 -7.52 -5.04
CA GLY A 157 -1.44 -8.90 -4.55
C GLY A 157 -2.56 -9.35 -3.61
N LEU A 158 -3.63 -8.58 -3.43
CA LEU A 158 -4.82 -9.02 -2.70
C LEU A 158 -5.62 -10.04 -3.51
N THR A 159 -5.68 -11.29 -3.03
CA THR A 159 -6.46 -12.37 -3.63
C THR A 159 -7.47 -13.00 -2.66
N SER A 160 -7.32 -12.79 -1.35
CA SER A 160 -8.19 -13.35 -0.31
C SER A 160 -9.55 -12.62 -0.23
N PRO A 161 -10.67 -13.33 -0.43
CA PRO A 161 -12.00 -12.75 -0.26
C PRO A 161 -12.27 -12.31 1.19
N ALA A 162 -11.76 -13.05 2.18
CA ALA A 162 -11.94 -12.72 3.59
C ALA A 162 -11.23 -11.40 3.96
N LEU A 163 -10.02 -11.17 3.44
CA LEU A 163 -9.30 -9.92 3.67
C LEU A 163 -9.91 -8.74 2.90
N LYS A 164 -10.47 -8.99 1.70
CA LYS A 164 -11.28 -7.99 0.99
C LYS A 164 -12.48 -7.58 1.84
N GLN A 165 -13.24 -8.55 2.35
CA GLN A 165 -14.43 -8.27 3.14
C GLN A 165 -14.08 -7.53 4.43
N PHE A 166 -13.01 -7.95 5.12
CA PHE A 166 -12.49 -7.23 6.29
C PHE A 166 -12.19 -5.76 5.99
N ALA A 167 -11.54 -5.45 4.86
CA ALA A 167 -11.24 -4.07 4.49
C ALA A 167 -12.51 -3.23 4.26
N ILE A 168 -13.55 -3.83 3.66
CA ILE A 168 -14.85 -3.20 3.44
C ILE A 168 -15.55 -2.95 4.77
N ASP A 169 -15.69 -3.97 5.61
CA ASP A 169 -16.37 -3.88 6.92
C ASP A 169 -15.68 -2.85 7.82
N TYR A 170 -14.34 -2.85 7.83
CA TYR A 170 -13.55 -1.83 8.52
C TYR A 170 -13.90 -0.43 8.00
N ALA A 171 -13.91 -0.22 6.68
CA ALA A 171 -14.23 1.09 6.12
C ALA A 171 -15.65 1.56 6.46
N GLU A 172 -16.64 0.65 6.49
CA GLU A 172 -18.02 0.99 6.84
C GLU A 172 -18.17 1.52 8.27
N THR A 173 -17.41 0.95 9.21
CA THR A 173 -17.38 1.42 10.61
C THR A 173 -16.62 2.75 10.80
N HIS A 174 -15.91 3.21 9.77
CA HIS A 174 -15.08 4.42 9.78
C HIS A 174 -15.54 5.47 8.76
N LYS A 175 -16.74 5.30 8.17
CA LYS A 175 -17.37 6.32 7.32
C LYS A 175 -17.60 7.58 8.16
N ARG A 176 -17.04 8.71 7.70
CA ARG A 176 -17.33 10.05 8.22
C ARG A 176 -18.49 10.67 7.47
#